data_AF-A0A4Y5YPC3-F1
#
_entry.id   AF-A0A4Y5YPC3-F1
#
_cell.length_a   1.000
_cell.length_b   1.000
_cell.length_c   1.000
_cell.angle_alpha   90.00
_cell.angle_beta   90.00
_cell.angle_gamma   90.00
#
_symmetry.space_group_name_H-M   'P 1'
#
loop_
_entity.id
_entity.type
_entity.pdbx_description
1 polymer ?
#
loop_
_entity_poly.entity_id
_entity_poly.type
_entity_poly.pdbx_seq_one_letter_code
_entity_poly.pdbx_strand_id
1 'polypeptide(L)'
;MKLALLRRYVVVAETLHFPRAAKQLGIPLASLYTSLDKLEDEVGHTLINREGTPRLTSVGELFLVEAQATVAAAPPPAPKTAGPAGGKAKASKGKGRAPVVKGQPKPYKKRQGR
;
A
#
# COMPACT_ATOMS: atom_id res chain seq x y z
N MET A 1 6.83 -5.40 -16.36
CA MET A 1 6.82 -6.21 -15.12
C MET A 1 8.05 -6.00 -14.26
N LYS A 2 7.84 -5.47 -13.05
CA LYS A 2 8.91 -5.37 -12.03
C LYS A 2 9.02 -6.69 -11.25
N LEU A 3 10.23 -7.25 -11.15
CA LEU A 3 10.50 -8.52 -10.43
C LEU A 3 10.03 -8.50 -8.97
N ALA A 4 10.07 -7.34 -8.31
CA ALA A 4 9.57 -7.18 -6.95
C ALA A 4 8.04 -7.39 -6.84
N LEU A 5 7.27 -7.05 -7.87
CA LEU A 5 5.82 -7.28 -7.91
C LEU A 5 5.53 -8.78 -8.09
N LEU A 6 6.25 -9.44 -9.00
CA LEU A 6 6.16 -10.88 -9.22
C LEU A 6 6.44 -11.66 -7.93
N ARG A 7 7.52 -11.34 -7.21
CA ARG A 7 7.85 -11.99 -5.93
C ARG A 7 6.76 -11.82 -4.88
N ARG A 8 6.16 -10.62 -4.79
CA ARG A 8 5.05 -10.37 -3.85
C ARG A 8 3.81 -11.17 -4.22
N TYR A 9 3.51 -11.26 -5.51
CA TYR A 9 2.40 -12.04 -6.03
C TYR A 9 2.55 -13.53 -5.76
N VAL A 10 3.72 -14.13 -6.05
CA VAL A 10 4.00 -15.55 -5.79
C VAL A 10 3.72 -15.89 -4.32
N VAL A 11 4.21 -15.08 -3.38
CA VAL A 11 3.96 -15.31 -1.94
C VAL A 11 2.47 -15.21 -1.58
N VAL A 12 1.71 -14.30 -2.21
CA VAL A 12 0.26 -14.19 -1.98
C VAL A 12 -0.48 -15.39 -2.57
N ALA A 13 -0.10 -15.82 -3.76
CA ALA A 13 -0.71 -16.95 -4.46
C ALA A 13 -0.52 -18.27 -3.70
N GLU A 14 0.65 -18.46 -3.08
CA GLU A 14 0.94 -19.65 -2.26
C GLU A 14 0.25 -19.63 -0.90
N THR A 15 0.07 -18.45 -0.30
CA THR A 15 -0.51 -18.34 1.06
C THR A 15 -2.02 -18.15 1.07
N LEU A 16 -2.60 -17.59 0.00
CA LEU A 16 -4.00 -17.19 -0.12
C LEU A 16 -4.53 -16.40 1.09
N HIS A 17 -3.63 -15.69 1.80
CA HIS A 17 -3.97 -14.99 3.03
C HIS A 17 -3.18 -13.67 3.11
N PHE A 18 -3.77 -12.56 2.65
CA PHE A 18 -3.06 -11.28 2.49
C PHE A 18 -2.32 -10.79 3.74
N PRO A 19 -2.91 -10.80 4.96
CA PRO A 19 -2.16 -10.41 6.16
C PRO A 19 -0.95 -11.30 6.46
N ARG A 20 -1.00 -12.60 6.13
CA ARG A 20 0.09 -13.55 6.37
C ARG A 20 1.20 -13.35 5.34
N ALA A 21 0.82 -13.18 4.07
CA ALA A 21 1.73 -12.83 2.99
C ALA A 21 2.49 -11.53 3.29
N ALA A 22 1.79 -10.48 3.73
CA ALA A 22 2.40 -9.20 4.10
C ALA A 22 3.41 -9.33 5.23
N LYS A 23 3.08 -10.12 6.28
CA LYS A 23 4.00 -10.44 7.38
C LYS A 23 5.25 -11.19 6.88
N GLN A 24 5.08 -12.19 6.02
CA GLN A 24 6.19 -12.97 5.45
C GLN A 24 7.12 -12.13 4.58
N LEU A 25 6.56 -11.16 3.85
CA LEU A 25 7.30 -10.21 3.02
C LEU A 25 7.91 -9.03 3.81
N GLY A 26 7.54 -8.87 5.08
CA GLY A 26 7.98 -7.74 5.92
C GLY A 26 7.48 -6.38 5.43
N ILE A 27 6.34 -6.32 4.74
CA ILE A 27 5.77 -5.08 4.20
C ILE A 27 4.39 -4.77 4.79
N PRO A 28 3.97 -3.49 4.85
CA PRO A 28 2.60 -3.14 5.21
C PRO A 28 1.58 -3.70 4.22
N LEU A 29 0.40 -4.08 4.72
CA LEU A 29 -0.69 -4.63 3.90
C LEU A 29 -1.13 -3.69 2.76
N ALA A 30 -1.18 -2.37 3.01
CA ALA A 30 -1.47 -1.40 1.95
C ALA A 30 -0.42 -1.40 0.83
N SER A 31 0.85 -1.66 1.16
CA SER A 31 1.91 -1.81 0.15
C SER A 31 1.75 -3.10 -0.65
N LEU A 32 1.23 -4.16 -0.02
CA LEU A 32 0.92 -5.40 -0.71
C LEU A 32 -0.22 -5.18 -1.72
N TYR A 33 -1.34 -4.59 -1.30
CA TYR A 33 -2.47 -4.31 -2.21
C TYR A 33 -2.06 -3.42 -3.39
N THR A 34 -1.40 -2.30 -3.13
CA THR A 34 -0.90 -1.43 -4.23
C THR A 34 0.11 -2.11 -5.15
N SER A 35 0.78 -3.19 -4.71
CA SER A 35 1.65 -3.98 -5.58
C SER A 35 0.86 -4.94 -6.45
N LEU A 36 -0.20 -5.54 -5.90
CA LEU A 36 -1.11 -6.41 -6.64
C LEU A 36 -1.92 -5.62 -7.66
N ASP A 37 -2.46 -4.45 -7.28
CA ASP A 37 -3.22 -3.59 -8.19
C ASP A 37 -2.36 -3.20 -9.40
N LYS A 38 -1.12 -2.75 -9.17
CA LYS A 38 -0.17 -2.43 -10.27
C LYS A 38 0.17 -3.64 -11.13
N LEU A 39 0.21 -4.83 -10.54
CA LEU A 39 0.49 -6.06 -11.29
C LEU A 39 -0.71 -6.42 -12.16
N GLU A 40 -1.92 -6.35 -11.62
CA GLU A 40 -3.17 -6.57 -12.34
C GLU A 40 -3.37 -5.52 -13.44
N ASP A 41 -2.98 -4.26 -13.21
CA ASP A 41 -2.96 -3.20 -14.23
C ASP A 41 -1.95 -3.49 -15.35
N GLU A 42 -0.74 -3.98 -15.01
CA GLU A 42 0.28 -4.33 -16.01
C GLU A 42 -0.10 -5.58 -16.83
N VAL A 43 -0.82 -6.53 -16.22
CA VAL A 43 -1.31 -7.75 -16.89
C VAL A 43 -2.64 -7.51 -17.63
N GLY A 44 -3.42 -6.54 -17.19
CA GLY A 44 -4.76 -6.23 -17.72
C GLY A 44 -5.86 -7.18 -17.24
N HIS A 45 -5.57 -8.07 -16.29
CA HIS A 45 -6.50 -9.08 -15.78
C HIS A 45 -6.43 -9.20 -14.26
N THR A 46 -7.58 -9.50 -13.65
CA THR A 46 -7.65 -9.83 -12.22
C THR A 46 -7.00 -11.19 -11.96
N LEU A 47 -5.99 -11.23 -11.11
CA LEU A 47 -5.20 -12.43 -10.81
C LEU A 47 -5.70 -13.12 -9.54
N ILE A 48 -6.27 -12.36 -8.60
CA ILE A 48 -6.76 -12.88 -7.32
C ILE A 48 -8.15 -12.33 -7.04
N ASN A 49 -9.11 -13.22 -6.78
CA ASN A 49 -10.40 -12.83 -6.25
C ASN A 49 -10.27 -12.51 -4.75
N ARG A 50 -10.59 -11.27 -4.39
CA ARG A 50 -10.51 -10.73 -3.01
C ARG A 50 -11.87 -10.77 -2.30
N GLU A 51 -12.94 -11.08 -3.00
CA GLU A 51 -14.30 -11.10 -2.45
C GLU A 51 -14.51 -12.38 -1.63
N GLY A 52 -14.73 -12.22 -0.33
CA GLY A 52 -14.92 -13.34 0.58
C GLY A 52 -13.61 -14.10 0.85
N THR A 53 -13.54 -15.37 0.45
CA THR A 53 -12.36 -16.21 0.66
C THR A 53 -11.36 -16.00 -0.48
N PRO A 54 -10.13 -15.56 -0.21
CA PRO A 54 -9.14 -15.30 -1.26
C PRO A 54 -8.86 -16.55 -2.11
N ARG A 55 -8.94 -16.41 -3.44
CA ARG A 55 -8.67 -17.49 -4.40
C ARG A 55 -8.00 -16.94 -5.65
N LEU A 56 -7.20 -17.76 -6.31
CA LEU A 56 -6.67 -17.44 -7.64
C LEU A 56 -7.79 -17.50 -8.67
N THR A 57 -7.71 -16.61 -9.66
CA THR A 57 -8.51 -16.75 -10.88
C THR A 57 -7.84 -17.76 -11.81
N SER A 58 -8.56 -18.27 -12.81
CA SER A 58 -7.98 -19.16 -13.83
C SER A 58 -6.79 -18.51 -14.56
N VAL A 59 -6.84 -17.20 -14.80
CA VAL A 59 -5.70 -16.43 -15.33
C VAL A 59 -4.57 -16.35 -14.31
N GLY A 60 -4.89 -16.14 -13.02
CA GLY A 60 -3.91 -16.13 -11.95
C GLY A 60 -3.16 -17.45 -11.78
N GLU A 61 -3.83 -18.59 -11.92
CA GLU A 61 -3.19 -19.91 -11.83
C GLU A 61 -2.16 -20.12 -12.95
N LEU A 62 -2.50 -19.75 -14.20
CA LEU A 62 -1.57 -19.80 -15.32
C LEU A 62 -0.40 -18.82 -15.13
N PHE A 63 -0.71 -17.61 -14.70
CA PHE A 63 0.28 -16.56 -14.49
C PHE A 63 1.26 -16.89 -13.35
N LEU A 64 0.82 -17.65 -12.33
CA LEU A 64 1.69 -18.10 -11.24
C LEU A 64 2.89 -18.92 -11.73
N VAL A 65 2.66 -19.81 -12.70
CA VAL A 65 3.71 -20.67 -13.26
C VAL A 65 4.76 -19.81 -13.97
N GLU A 66 4.33 -18.85 -14.77
CA GLU A 66 5.22 -17.92 -15.47
C GLU A 66 5.97 -16.99 -14.49
N ALA A 67 5.27 -16.49 -13.47
CA ALA A 67 5.85 -15.64 -12.43
C ALA A 67 6.94 -16.38 -11.64
N GLN A 68 6.71 -17.65 -11.27
CA GLN A 68 7.70 -18.48 -10.58
C GLN A 68 8.93 -18.74 -11.46
N ALA A 69 8.73 -19.10 -12.72
CA ALA A 69 9.84 -19.30 -13.67
C ALA A 69 10.68 -18.03 -13.84
N THR A 70 10.02 -16.87 -13.98
CA THR A 70 10.70 -15.57 -14.12
C THR A 70 11.47 -15.19 -12.85
N VAL A 71 10.90 -15.45 -11.67
CA VAL A 71 11.56 -15.18 -10.39
C VAL A 71 12.75 -16.11 -10.16
N ALA A 72 12.67 -17.38 -10.59
CA ALA A 72 13.74 -18.36 -10.49
C ALA A 72 14.88 -18.07 -11.48
N ALA A 73 14.56 -17.59 -12.69
CA ALA A 73 15.56 -17.18 -13.68
C ALA A 73 16.32 -15.91 -13.27
N ALA A 74 15.72 -15.08 -12.39
CA ALA A 74 16.36 -13.86 -11.94
C ALA A 74 17.39 -14.13 -10.82
N PRO A 75 18.53 -13.42 -10.82
CA PRO A 75 19.51 -13.55 -9.76
C PRO A 75 18.91 -13.23 -8.38
N PRO A 76 19.43 -13.87 -7.30
CA PRO A 76 18.95 -13.63 -5.95
C PRO A 76 19.00 -12.13 -5.65
N PRO A 77 17.98 -11.56 -4.98
CA PRO A 77 18.04 -10.16 -4.60
C PRO A 77 19.26 -9.96 -3.71
N ALA A 78 20.08 -8.96 -4.03
CA ALA A 78 20.98 -8.39 -3.05
C ALA A 78 20.15 -8.06 -1.78
N PRO A 79 20.63 -8.42 -0.57
CA PRO A 79 19.88 -8.23 0.66
C PRO A 79 19.56 -6.75 0.82
N LYS A 80 18.32 -6.37 0.53
CA LYS A 80 17.85 -5.01 0.75
C LYS A 80 17.55 -4.90 2.24
N THR A 81 18.50 -4.32 2.96
CA THR A 81 18.33 -3.75 4.29
C THR A 81 16.94 -3.11 4.40
N ALA A 82 16.15 -3.61 5.35
CA ALA A 82 14.88 -3.02 5.74
C ALA A 82 15.13 -1.56 6.14
N GLY A 83 14.93 -0.63 5.22
CA GLY A 83 14.83 0.78 5.55
C GLY A 83 13.65 0.94 6.52
N PRO A 84 13.78 1.72 7.60
CA PRO A 84 12.78 1.76 8.65
C PRO A 84 11.44 2.21 8.06
N ALA A 85 10.45 1.33 8.15
CA ALA A 85 9.04 1.69 8.05
C ALA A 85 8.73 2.61 9.25
N GLY A 86 8.97 3.91 9.10
CA GLY A 86 8.93 4.81 10.25
C GLY A 86 9.20 6.27 9.92
N GLY A 87 8.67 6.79 8.82
CA GLY A 87 8.66 8.23 8.56
C GLY A 87 7.29 8.82 8.85
N LYS A 88 7.05 9.26 10.09
CA LYS A 88 5.97 10.20 10.39
C LYS A 88 6.16 11.39 9.45
N ALA A 89 5.31 11.54 8.42
CA ALA A 89 5.18 12.81 7.74
C ALA A 89 4.49 13.77 8.73
N LYS A 90 5.31 14.42 9.57
CA LYS A 90 4.93 15.68 10.20
C LYS A 90 4.79 16.74 9.09
N ALA A 91 3.70 17.49 9.20
CA ALA A 91 3.50 18.84 8.68
C ALA A 91 3.40 19.01 7.15
N SER A 92 2.17 18.90 6.61
CA SER A 92 1.73 19.90 5.66
C SER A 92 1.32 21.16 6.44
N LYS A 93 2.19 22.16 6.37
CA LYS A 93 1.90 23.55 6.74
C LYS A 93 0.86 24.07 5.74
N GLY A 94 -0.40 24.19 6.15
CA GLY A 94 -1.49 24.53 5.24
C GLY A 94 -2.70 25.17 5.92
N LYS A 95 -2.58 26.48 6.16
CA LYS A 95 -3.63 27.51 6.34
C LYS A 95 -4.82 27.26 7.29
N GLY A 96 -4.82 28.03 8.38
CA GLY A 96 -6.02 28.78 8.77
C GLY A 96 -6.81 28.24 9.95
N ARG A 97 -6.29 28.46 11.17
CA ARG A 97 -7.06 28.91 12.36
C ARG A 97 -6.04 29.24 13.44
N ALA A 98 -5.87 30.53 13.72
CA ALA A 98 -5.13 30.95 14.91
C ALA A 98 -5.90 30.46 16.16
N PRO A 99 -5.22 29.91 17.18
CA PRO A 99 -5.88 29.58 18.43
C PRO A 99 -6.35 30.88 19.09
N VAL A 100 -7.63 30.93 19.47
CA VAL A 100 -8.14 32.02 20.32
C VAL A 100 -7.47 31.87 21.68
N VAL A 101 -6.52 32.75 21.97
CA VAL A 101 -5.95 32.90 23.32
C VAL A 101 -6.98 33.60 24.19
N LYS A 102 -7.29 32.99 25.34
CA LYS A 102 -8.17 33.55 26.37
C LYS A 102 -7.57 34.86 26.88
N GLY A 103 -8.05 36.00 26.36
CA GLY A 103 -7.59 37.33 26.79
C GLY A 103 -7.49 38.43 25.72
N GLN A 104 -7.60 38.13 24.43
CA GLN A 104 -7.64 39.20 23.41
C GLN A 104 -9.05 39.76 23.18
N PRO A 105 -9.21 41.10 23.06
CA PRO A 105 -10.49 41.70 22.75
C PRO A 105 -10.94 41.31 21.33
N LYS A 106 -12.20 40.87 21.22
CA LYS A 106 -12.80 40.42 19.96
C LYS A 106 -12.80 41.56 18.93
N PRO A 107 -12.51 41.30 17.64
CA PRO A 107 -12.33 42.33 16.61
C PRO A 107 -13.67 42.78 16.02
N TYR A 108 -14.66 43.08 16.85
CA TYR A 108 -15.89 43.75 16.41
C TYR A 108 -16.26 44.88 17.36
N LYS A 109 -16.69 46.01 16.80
CA LYS A 109 -17.30 47.10 17.57
C LYS A 109 -18.68 46.64 18.04
N LYS A 110 -18.96 46.72 19.35
CA LYS A 110 -20.33 46.57 19.86
C LYS A 110 -21.17 47.69 19.24
N ARG A 111 -22.20 47.32 18.48
CA ARG A 111 -23.24 48.27 18.03
C ARG A 111 -24.02 48.70 19.27
N GLN A 112 -23.90 49.98 19.63
CA GLN A 112 -24.81 50.60 20.59
C GLN A 112 -26.19 50.64 19.94
N GLY A 113 -27.14 49.95 20.56
CA GLY A 113 -28.56 50.20 20.33
C GLY A 113 -28.91 51.56 20.92
N ARG A 114 -29.81 52.26 20.23
CA ARG A 114 -30.61 53.31 20.84
C ARG A 114 -32.05 52.82 20.88
#